data_AF-A0A392PUS0-F1
#
_entry.id   AF-A0A392PUS0-F1
#
_cell.length_a   1.000
_cell.length_b   1.000
_cell.length_c   1.000
_cell.angle_alpha   90.00
_cell.angle_beta   90.00
_cell.angle_gamma   90.00
#
_symmetry.space_group_name_H-M   'P 1'
#
loop_
_entity.id
_entity.type
_entity.pdbx_description
1 polymer ?
#
loop_
_entity_poly.entity_id
_entity_poly.type
_entity_poly.pdbx_seq_one_letter_code
_entity_poly.pdbx_strand_id
1 'polypeptide(L)'
;MLSLGAIEQSPMPSGYSRSNAINSGRILETNTENLLRMVELVKLTGQKVSASHILEVYRGSLSQMVKKHRHETVRLHGAGKHLAKGEASRILHHLVVEDFLAEE
;
A
#
# COMPACT_ATOMS: atom_id res chain seq x y z
N MET A 1 2.40 -15.02 27.62
CA MET A 1 3.71 -15.61 27.99
C MET A 1 3.99 -16.76 27.04
N LEU A 2 5.05 -16.69 26.25
CA LEU A 2 5.54 -17.82 25.47
C LEU A 2 7.07 -17.85 25.52
N SER A 3 7.56 -19.07 25.67
CA SER A 3 8.83 -19.48 26.27
C SER A 3 9.92 -19.75 25.24
N LEU A 4 11.18 -19.62 25.67
CA LEU A 4 12.39 -19.93 24.89
C LEU A 4 12.55 -21.44 24.68
N GLY A 5 12.84 -21.83 23.45
CA GLY A 5 13.45 -23.11 23.09
C GLY A 5 14.65 -22.82 22.21
N ALA A 6 15.85 -23.01 22.76
CA ALA A 6 17.12 -22.82 22.07
C ALA A 6 17.38 -23.94 21.05
N ILE A 7 17.82 -23.57 19.85
CA ILE A 7 18.59 -24.44 18.94
C ILE A 7 19.75 -23.64 18.36
N GLU A 8 20.92 -24.27 18.40
CA GLU A 8 22.25 -23.70 18.27
C GLU A 8 22.74 -23.64 16.81
N GLN A 9 23.38 -22.52 16.48
CA GLN A 9 24.41 -22.22 15.47
C GLN A 9 24.46 -22.90 14.09
N SER A 10 24.39 -22.03 13.07
CA SER A 10 25.24 -22.10 11.87
C SER A 10 25.58 -20.67 11.40
N PRO A 11 26.74 -20.42 10.75
CA PRO A 11 27.19 -19.07 10.41
C PRO A 11 26.30 -18.45 9.34
N MET A 12 25.76 -17.28 9.67
CA MET A 12 24.90 -16.45 8.84
C MET A 12 25.49 -16.16 7.45
N PRO A 13 24.68 -16.25 6.38
CA PRO A 13 24.52 -15.16 5.44
C PRO A 13 23.24 -14.42 5.84
N SER A 14 23.37 -13.51 6.82
CA SER A 14 22.33 -12.56 7.16
C SER A 14 22.29 -11.51 6.05
N GLY A 15 21.62 -11.86 4.96
CA GLY A 15 21.33 -10.98 3.84
C GLY A 15 19.84 -10.88 3.54
N TYR A 16 18.96 -11.30 4.44
CA TYR A 16 17.55 -10.92 4.33
C TYR A 16 17.39 -9.47 4.77
N SER A 17 16.92 -8.65 3.83
CA SER A 17 16.25 -7.37 4.09
C SER A 17 17.12 -6.17 4.48
N ARG A 18 18.07 -5.79 3.62
CA ARG A 18 18.60 -4.40 3.57
C ARG A 18 18.26 -3.63 2.29
N SER A 19 17.40 -4.18 1.45
CA SER A 19 16.93 -3.51 0.23
C SER A 19 15.72 -2.58 0.47
N ASN A 20 15.10 -2.60 1.66
CA ASN A 20 13.85 -1.86 1.86
C ASN A 20 14.06 -0.34 1.93
N ALA A 21 15.08 0.16 2.64
CA ALA A 21 15.29 1.61 2.81
C ALA A 21 15.79 2.31 1.53
N ILE A 22 16.62 1.64 0.72
CA ILE A 22 17.20 2.22 -0.51
C ILE A 22 16.14 2.35 -1.61
N ASN A 23 15.16 1.43 -1.63
CA ASN A 23 14.05 1.49 -2.57
C ASN A 23 12.97 2.50 -2.14
N SER A 24 12.75 2.71 -0.83
CA SER A 24 11.77 3.69 -0.33
C SER A 24 12.02 5.10 -0.87
N GLY A 25 13.27 5.58 -0.87
CA GLY A 25 13.62 6.90 -1.41
C GLY A 25 13.28 7.05 -2.90
N ARG A 26 13.60 6.04 -3.72
CA ARG A 26 13.29 6.03 -5.16
C ARG A 26 11.79 5.92 -5.45
N ILE A 27 11.06 5.16 -4.61
CA ILE A 27 9.61 5.03 -4.72
C ILE A 27 8.98 6.40 -4.48
N LEU A 28 9.41 7.14 -3.45
CA LEU A 28 8.93 8.49 -3.19
C LEU A 28 9.19 9.40 -4.39
N GLU A 29 10.43 9.54 -4.86
CA GLU A 29 10.77 10.46 -5.96
C GLU A 29 9.99 10.20 -7.26
N THR A 30 9.74 8.94 -7.60
CA THR A 30 9.07 8.56 -8.86
C THR A 30 7.55 8.46 -8.73
N ASN A 31 7.04 8.29 -7.51
CA ASN A 31 5.62 8.06 -7.26
C ASN A 31 4.97 9.12 -6.37
N THR A 32 5.60 10.28 -6.13
CA THR A 32 5.03 11.38 -5.33
C THR A 32 3.60 11.74 -5.76
N GLU A 33 3.36 11.87 -7.06
CA GLU A 33 2.02 12.13 -7.59
C GLU A 33 1.05 10.99 -7.27
N ASN A 34 1.51 9.75 -7.37
CA ASN A 34 0.70 8.58 -7.06
C ASN A 34 0.39 8.48 -5.56
N LEU A 35 1.34 8.84 -4.67
CA LEU A 35 1.10 8.98 -3.23
C LEU A 35 0.01 10.02 -2.95
N LEU A 36 0.14 11.22 -3.52
CA LEU A 36 -0.83 12.30 -3.33
C LEU A 36 -2.22 11.88 -3.82
N ARG A 37 -2.29 11.24 -5.00
CA ARG A 37 -3.55 10.69 -5.56
C ARG A 37 -4.11 9.60 -4.64
N MET A 38 -3.29 8.77 -4.03
CA MET A 38 -3.76 7.71 -3.14
C MET A 38 -4.34 8.29 -1.84
N VAL A 39 -3.69 9.29 -1.24
CA VAL A 39 -4.23 10.02 -0.08
C VAL A 39 -5.53 10.75 -0.41
N GLU A 40 -5.60 11.41 -1.57
CA GLU A 40 -6.82 12.05 -2.05
C GLU A 40 -7.95 11.03 -2.27
N LEU A 41 -7.62 9.85 -2.81
CA LEU A 41 -8.57 8.77 -3.00
C LEU A 41 -9.13 8.30 -1.65
N VAL A 42 -8.29 8.11 -0.63
CA VAL A 42 -8.75 7.75 0.72
C VAL A 42 -9.75 8.78 1.27
N LYS A 43 -9.44 10.07 1.10
CA LYS A 43 -10.33 11.16 1.52
C LYS A 43 -11.67 11.13 0.78
N LEU A 44 -11.65 10.82 -0.52
CA LEU A 44 -12.86 10.72 -1.35
C LEU A 44 -13.70 9.46 -1.04
N THR A 45 -13.06 8.32 -0.72
CA THR A 45 -13.75 7.07 -0.39
C THR A 45 -14.31 7.03 1.04
N GLY A 46 -13.95 8.00 1.88
CA GLY A 46 -14.25 8.01 3.30
C GLY A 46 -13.36 7.03 4.08
N GLN A 47 -13.08 7.33 5.34
CA GLN A 47 -12.08 6.64 6.17
C GLN A 47 -12.43 5.17 6.52
N LYS A 48 -13.60 4.65 6.12
CA LYS A 48 -14.07 3.30 6.46
C LYS A 48 -13.87 2.29 5.32
N VAL A 49 -12.71 2.32 4.67
CA VAL A 49 -12.37 1.35 3.62
C VAL A 49 -11.02 0.73 3.88
N SER A 50 -10.92 -0.60 3.74
CA SER A 50 -9.66 -1.32 3.94
C SER A 50 -8.63 -0.97 2.86
N ALA A 51 -7.35 -1.13 3.19
CA ALA A 51 -6.23 -0.94 2.25
C ALA A 51 -6.44 -1.70 0.92
N SER A 52 -6.91 -2.94 0.96
CA SER A 52 -7.23 -3.72 -0.24
C SER A 52 -8.28 -3.05 -1.14
N HIS A 53 -9.33 -2.46 -0.56
CA HIS A 53 -10.37 -1.75 -1.31
C HIS A 53 -9.84 -0.49 -1.97
N ILE A 54 -8.97 0.26 -1.27
CA ILE A 54 -8.29 1.44 -1.81
C ILE A 54 -7.43 1.07 -3.02
N LEU A 55 -6.64 -0.01 -2.89
CA LEU A 55 -5.87 -0.59 -3.99
C LEU A 55 -6.76 -0.96 -5.17
N GLU A 56 -7.91 -1.59 -4.91
CA GLU A 56 -8.90 -1.96 -5.92
C GLU A 56 -9.50 -0.76 -6.66
N VAL A 57 -9.90 0.30 -5.96
CA VAL A 57 -10.39 1.52 -6.61
C VAL A 57 -9.26 2.17 -7.42
N TYR A 58 -8.07 2.30 -6.83
CA TYR A 58 -6.95 2.98 -7.47
C TYR A 58 -6.43 2.28 -8.73
N ARG A 59 -6.45 0.93 -8.75
CA ARG A 59 -6.09 0.13 -9.94
C ARG A 59 -7.22 0.00 -10.97
N GLY A 60 -8.42 0.54 -10.68
CA GLY A 60 -9.55 0.55 -11.60
C GLY A 60 -10.40 -0.72 -11.58
N SER A 61 -10.40 -1.46 -10.46
CA SER A 61 -11.26 -2.62 -10.25
C SER A 61 -12.73 -2.18 -10.17
N LEU A 62 -13.61 -2.92 -10.85
CA LEU A 62 -15.07 -2.71 -10.80
C LEU A 62 -15.76 -3.71 -9.87
N SER A 63 -15.08 -4.07 -8.78
CA SER A 63 -15.58 -5.01 -7.77
C SER A 63 -16.97 -4.59 -7.29
N GLN A 64 -17.82 -5.56 -6.93
CA GLN A 64 -19.17 -5.31 -6.42
C GLN A 64 -19.16 -4.35 -5.23
N MET A 65 -18.11 -4.40 -4.40
CA MET A 65 -17.92 -3.47 -3.28
C MET A 65 -17.66 -2.04 -3.75
N VAL A 66 -16.89 -1.86 -4.82
CA VAL A 66 -16.59 -0.55 -5.42
C VAL A 66 -17.88 0.07 -5.97
N LYS A 67 -18.70 -0.72 -6.65
CA LYS A 67 -20.01 -0.29 -7.16
C LYS A 67 -21.00 0.01 -6.04
N LYS A 68 -21.06 -0.84 -5.02
CA LYS A 68 -21.93 -0.67 -3.84
C LYS A 68 -21.67 0.65 -3.12
N HIS A 69 -20.41 1.06 -3.01
CA HIS A 69 -20.03 2.33 -2.42
C HIS A 69 -20.00 3.50 -3.43
N ARG A 70 -20.37 3.26 -4.69
CA ARG A 70 -20.25 4.23 -5.81
C ARG A 70 -18.85 4.81 -5.97
N HIS A 71 -17.82 4.05 -5.59
CA HIS A 71 -16.42 4.46 -5.77
C HIS A 71 -15.91 4.24 -7.21
N GLU A 72 -16.76 3.70 -8.10
CA GLU A 72 -16.48 3.61 -9.54
C GLU A 72 -16.55 4.97 -10.26
N THR A 73 -17.20 5.97 -9.66
CA THR A 73 -17.31 7.34 -10.23
C THR A 73 -16.25 8.29 -9.68
N VAL A 74 -15.41 7.83 -8.75
CA VAL A 74 -14.34 8.64 -8.17
C VAL A 74 -13.34 8.99 -9.27
N ARG A 75 -12.96 10.27 -9.38
CA ARG A 75 -12.04 10.78 -10.41
C ARG A 75 -10.68 10.08 -10.45
N LEU A 76 -10.31 9.44 -9.33
CA LEU A 76 -9.06 8.73 -9.14
C LEU A 76 -9.17 7.20 -9.34
N HIS A 77 -10.35 6.70 -9.71
CA HIS A 77 -10.53 5.30 -10.08
C HIS A 77 -9.68 4.96 -11.31
N GLY A 78 -8.87 3.91 -11.21
CA GLY A 78 -7.97 3.51 -12.29
C GLY A 78 -6.76 4.42 -12.52
N ALA A 79 -6.55 5.46 -11.70
CA ALA A 79 -5.38 6.33 -11.82
C ALA A 79 -4.06 5.55 -11.72
N GLY A 80 -4.01 4.48 -10.92
CA GLY A 80 -2.86 3.58 -10.77
C GLY A 80 -2.82 2.41 -11.75
N LYS A 81 -3.67 2.35 -12.78
CA LYS A 81 -3.71 1.22 -13.74
C LYS A 81 -2.39 1.04 -14.52
N HIS A 82 -1.63 2.12 -14.65
CA HIS A 82 -0.32 2.13 -15.30
C HIS A 82 0.82 1.60 -14.39
N LEU A 83 0.56 1.46 -13.10
CA LEU A 83 1.55 0.98 -12.13
C LEU A 83 1.73 -0.53 -12.22
N ALA A 84 2.96 -1.00 -12.02
CA ALA A 84 3.24 -2.42 -11.93
C ALA A 84 2.53 -3.06 -10.73
N LYS A 85 2.24 -4.36 -10.81
CA LYS A 85 1.37 -5.12 -9.89
C LYS A 85 1.73 -4.99 -8.40
N GLY A 86 2.98 -4.62 -8.07
CA GLY A 86 3.45 -4.41 -6.70
C GLY A 86 3.70 -2.95 -6.30
N GLU A 87 3.67 -2.00 -7.24
CA GLU A 87 4.03 -0.60 -6.96
C GLU A 87 2.93 0.10 -6.16
N ALA A 88 1.66 -0.03 -6.58
CA ALA A 88 0.54 0.53 -5.83
C ALA A 88 0.47 -0.02 -4.39
N SER A 89 0.83 -1.29 -4.19
CA SER A 89 0.84 -1.91 -2.87
C SER A 89 1.98 -1.38 -2.00
N ARG A 90 3.17 -1.17 -2.58
CA ARG A 90 4.30 -0.55 -1.87
C ARG A 90 3.98 0.89 -1.48
N ILE A 91 3.38 1.66 -2.39
CA ILE A 91 2.95 3.03 -2.12
C ILE A 91 1.95 3.07 -0.96
N LEU A 92 0.92 2.23 -1.00
CA LEU A 92 -0.08 2.18 0.06
C LEU A 92 0.52 1.76 1.41
N HIS A 93 1.35 0.71 1.40
CA HIS A 93 2.03 0.26 2.61
C HIS A 93 2.94 1.35 3.18
N HIS A 94 3.62 2.13 2.33
CA HIS A 94 4.43 3.23 2.80
C HIS A 94 3.59 4.34 3.44
N LEU A 95 2.43 4.68 2.87
CA LEU A 95 1.49 5.65 3.46
C LEU A 95 0.94 5.20 4.83
N VAL A 96 0.74 3.89 5.04
CA VAL A 96 0.32 3.33 6.34
C VAL A 96 1.49 3.33 7.33
N VAL A 97 2.70 2.94 6.90
CA VAL A 97 3.89 2.92 7.76
C VAL A 97 4.34 4.32 8.19
N GLU A 98 4.19 5.31 7.33
CA GLU A 98 4.54 6.72 7.62
C GLU A 98 3.45 7.45 8.44
N ASP A 99 2.48 6.72 9.01
CA ASP A 99 1.37 7.24 9.83
C ASP A 99 0.45 8.25 9.10
N PHE A 100 0.55 8.33 7.76
CA PHE A 100 -0.32 9.18 6.94
C PHE A 100 -1.75 8.62 6.81
N LEU A 101 -1.91 7.31 7.01
CA LEU A 101 -3.19 6.59 6.97
C LEU A 101 -3.29 5.70 8.21
N ALA A 102 -4.34 5.90 9.02
CA ALA A 102 -4.67 5.03 10.13
C ALA A 102 -5.61 3.91 9.68
N GLU A 103 -5.25 2.65 9.94
CA GLU A 103 -6.15 1.50 9.81
C GLU A 103 -6.82 1.26 11.19
N GLU A 104 -8.13 1.49 11.29
CA GLU A 104 -8.97 1.10 12.45
C GLU A 104 -9.77 -0.17 12.18
#